data_AF-A0A9D4YCJ3-F1
#
_entry.id   AF-A0A9D4YCJ3-F1
#
_cell.length_a   1.000
_cell.length_b   1.000
_cell.length_c   1.000
_cell.angle_alpha   90.00
_cell.angle_beta   90.00
_cell.angle_gamma   90.00
#
_symmetry.space_group_name_H-M   'P 1'
#
loop_
_entity.id
_entity.type
_entity.pdbx_description
1 polymer ?
#
loop_
_entity_poly.entity_id
_entity_poly.type
_entity_poly.pdbx_seq_one_letter_code
_entity_poly.pdbx_strand_id
1 'polypeptide(L)'
;MMKQCLILMIHDAKAKNSCSTRFRKMNEVIRLAQCRFNWKKSQNSIVAQALDTSPKRGGQILRCYNDLRNTYRNLTLEFLSSFDYDLYSGPDGYAAFRLFGIEYSFSQKEFGDLLGFETTPDAIPETPMGYFLGKEVEKFWSDISGGGSQDPSMQLSRAIHNPAFRYFQMILAHSFLGRPDVETLLSEEEIFQLFCASQSRPVACGNFLLCGLNGVSRSSE
;
A
#
# COMPACT_ATOMS: atom_id res chain seq x y z
N MET A 1 -0.21 3.50 -10.85
CA MET A 1 -0.66 2.09 -10.87
C MET A 1 -1.30 1.66 -9.55
N MET A 2 -0.72 1.97 -8.38
CA MET A 2 -1.31 1.54 -7.11
C MET A 2 -2.60 2.25 -6.70
N LYS A 3 -2.71 3.53 -7.05
CA LYS A 3 -3.94 4.32 -6.85
C LYS A 3 -5.15 3.68 -7.53
N GLN A 4 -4.94 3.05 -8.69
CA GLN A 4 -5.98 2.31 -9.42
C GLN A 4 -6.31 0.97 -8.74
N CYS A 5 -5.32 0.29 -8.14
CA CYS A 5 -5.55 -0.91 -7.33
C CYS A 5 -6.35 -0.60 -6.06
N LEU A 6 -6.08 0.53 -5.39
CA LEU A 6 -6.84 0.93 -4.19
C LEU A 6 -8.32 1.17 -4.51
N ILE A 7 -8.60 1.90 -5.60
CA ILE A 7 -9.98 2.14 -6.06
C ILE A 7 -10.70 0.84 -6.40
N LEU A 8 -9.99 -0.12 -6.98
CA LEU A 8 -10.54 -1.45 -7.26
C LEU A 8 -10.77 -2.30 -6.01
N MET A 9 -9.87 -2.23 -5.03
CA MET A 9 -10.05 -2.92 -3.75
C MET A 9 -11.25 -2.33 -2.98
N ILE A 10 -11.42 -0.99 -2.98
CA ILE A 10 -12.58 -0.33 -2.38
C ILE A 10 -13.88 -0.75 -3.09
N HIS A 11 -13.86 -0.86 -4.42
CA HIS A 11 -15.03 -1.31 -5.20
C HIS A 11 -15.35 -2.80 -4.98
N ASP A 12 -14.35 -3.68 -4.91
CA ASP A 12 -14.52 -5.13 -4.75
C ASP A 12 -14.85 -5.53 -3.30
N ALA A 13 -14.30 -4.82 -2.30
CA ALA A 13 -14.61 -5.02 -0.88
C ALA A 13 -16.10 -4.73 -0.59
N LYS A 14 -16.69 -3.74 -1.25
CA LYS A 14 -18.13 -3.45 -1.14
C LYS A 14 -19.01 -4.54 -1.76
N ALA A 15 -18.49 -5.31 -2.72
CA ALA A 15 -19.20 -6.41 -3.37
C ALA A 15 -19.12 -7.74 -2.59
N LYS A 16 -18.22 -7.86 -1.62
CA LYS A 16 -17.85 -9.13 -0.95
C LYS A 16 -17.89 -9.04 0.57
N ASN A 17 -18.99 -8.56 1.15
CA ASN A 17 -19.23 -8.73 2.58
C ASN A 17 -19.81 -10.12 2.88
N SER A 18 -18.97 -11.15 2.81
CA SER A 18 -19.11 -12.38 3.62
C SER A 18 -17.86 -13.26 3.51
N CYS A 19 -17.45 -13.82 4.65
CA CYS A 19 -16.45 -14.89 4.85
C CYS A 19 -15.02 -14.45 5.23
N SER A 20 -14.85 -14.29 6.55
CA SER A 20 -13.60 -14.45 7.31
C SER A 20 -13.17 -15.94 7.29
N THR A 21 -11.89 -16.26 7.11
CA THR A 21 -10.96 -16.68 8.19
C THR A 21 -9.58 -17.16 7.64
N ARG A 22 -8.50 -16.76 8.34
CA ARG A 22 -7.20 -17.44 8.59
C ARG A 22 -6.34 -17.95 7.42
N PHE A 23 -5.29 -17.18 7.11
CA PHE A 23 -3.88 -17.63 6.95
C PHE A 23 -3.00 -16.36 6.91
N ARG A 24 -2.67 -15.81 8.08
CA ARG A 24 -2.51 -14.36 8.27
C ARG A 24 -1.07 -13.99 8.66
N LYS A 25 -0.53 -13.00 7.95
CA LYS A 25 0.50 -12.00 8.32
C LYS A 25 1.69 -11.85 7.36
N MET A 26 2.39 -12.91 6.93
CA MET A 26 3.44 -12.74 5.89
C MET A 26 2.94 -13.02 4.47
N ASN A 27 2.01 -13.97 4.35
CA ASN A 27 1.36 -14.30 3.08
C ASN A 27 0.33 -13.28 2.61
N GLU A 28 -0.14 -12.36 3.45
CA GLU A 28 -1.09 -11.29 3.07
C GLU A 28 -0.37 -10.15 2.35
N VAL A 29 0.80 -9.73 2.83
CA VAL A 29 1.64 -8.74 2.12
C VAL A 29 2.25 -9.36 0.87
N ILE A 30 2.66 -10.64 0.94
CA ILE A 30 3.03 -11.42 -0.25
C ILE A 30 1.82 -11.64 -1.16
N ARG A 31 0.58 -11.76 -0.66
CA ARG A 31 -0.65 -11.82 -1.48
C ARG A 31 -0.98 -10.49 -2.13
N LEU A 32 -0.78 -9.35 -1.46
CA LEU A 32 -0.95 -8.03 -2.06
C LEU A 32 0.15 -7.78 -3.13
N ALA A 33 1.38 -8.23 -2.88
CA ALA A 33 2.47 -8.23 -3.86
C ALA A 33 2.26 -9.28 -4.99
N GLN A 34 1.66 -10.43 -4.70
CA GLN A 34 1.26 -11.46 -5.67
C GLN A 34 -0.02 -11.06 -6.40
N CYS A 35 -0.89 -10.23 -5.84
CA CYS A 35 -1.98 -9.59 -6.57
C CYS A 35 -1.38 -8.67 -7.64
N ARG A 36 -0.28 -7.96 -7.35
CA ARG A 36 0.49 -7.23 -8.37
C ARG A 36 1.14 -8.16 -9.41
N PHE A 37 1.63 -9.34 -9.03
CA PHE A 37 2.29 -10.32 -9.93
C PHE A 37 1.29 -11.13 -10.80
N ASN A 38 0.22 -11.66 -10.20
CA ASN A 38 -0.89 -12.33 -10.88
C ASN A 38 -1.70 -11.36 -11.73
N TRP A 39 -1.82 -10.08 -11.35
CA TRP A 39 -2.43 -9.07 -12.22
C TRP A 39 -1.61 -8.79 -13.46
N LYS A 40 -0.28 -8.71 -13.36
CA LYS A 40 0.61 -8.57 -14.54
C LYS A 40 0.51 -9.81 -15.45
N LYS A 41 0.36 -11.01 -14.86
CA LYS A 41 0.08 -12.26 -15.59
C LYS A 41 -1.33 -12.31 -16.21
N SER A 42 -2.34 -11.75 -15.53
CA SER A 42 -3.74 -11.71 -15.98
C SER A 42 -3.95 -10.65 -17.08
N GLN A 43 -3.33 -9.47 -16.96
CA GLN A 43 -3.27 -8.49 -18.06
C GLN A 43 -2.54 -9.08 -19.27
N ASN A 44 -1.42 -9.75 -19.09
CA ASN A 44 -0.72 -10.42 -20.18
C ASN A 44 -1.51 -11.60 -20.76
N SER A 45 -2.31 -12.31 -19.96
CA SER A 45 -3.19 -13.41 -20.40
C SER A 45 -4.41 -12.91 -21.18
N ILE A 46 -5.01 -11.80 -20.75
CA ILE A 46 -6.12 -11.13 -21.46
C ILE A 46 -5.60 -10.54 -22.78
N VAL A 47 -4.38 -9.97 -22.78
CA VAL A 47 -3.69 -9.49 -23.99
C VAL A 47 -3.26 -10.66 -24.90
N ALA A 48 -2.81 -11.79 -24.36
CA ALA A 48 -2.45 -12.97 -25.14
C ALA A 48 -3.67 -13.69 -25.74
N GLN A 49 -4.77 -13.82 -25.00
CA GLN A 49 -6.05 -14.34 -25.53
C GLN A 49 -6.66 -13.40 -26.58
N ALA A 50 -6.40 -12.09 -26.49
CA ALA A 50 -6.79 -11.12 -27.51
C ALA A 50 -5.88 -11.12 -28.76
N LEU A 51 -4.64 -11.62 -28.65
CA LEU A 51 -3.69 -11.73 -29.75
C LEU A 51 -3.85 -13.02 -30.58
N ASP A 52 -4.48 -14.06 -30.02
CA ASP A 52 -4.61 -15.38 -30.68
C ASP A 52 -5.90 -15.53 -31.54
N THR A 53 -6.72 -14.48 -31.64
CA THR A 53 -7.97 -14.51 -32.42
C THR A 53 -7.98 -13.54 -33.60
N SER A 54 -7.26 -13.93 -34.67
CA SER A 54 -7.50 -13.55 -36.08
C SER A 54 -7.34 -12.06 -36.49
N PRO A 55 -6.78 -11.75 -37.69
CA PRO A 55 -6.14 -10.45 -37.99
C PRO A 55 -7.07 -9.24 -38.22
N LYS A 56 -8.35 -9.29 -37.87
CA LYS A 56 -9.35 -8.27 -38.30
C LYS A 56 -9.92 -7.37 -37.19
N ARG A 57 -9.42 -7.43 -35.94
CA ARG A 57 -10.03 -6.73 -34.76
C ARG A 57 -9.15 -5.72 -34.01
N GLY A 58 -8.07 -5.25 -34.62
CA GLY A 58 -7.15 -4.29 -33.96
C GLY A 58 -7.79 -2.97 -33.51
N GLY A 59 -8.84 -2.49 -34.20
CA GLY A 59 -9.49 -1.21 -33.88
C GLY A 59 -10.43 -1.22 -32.66
N GLN A 60 -11.09 -2.35 -32.36
CA GLN A 60 -12.03 -2.44 -31.22
C GLN A 60 -11.31 -2.67 -29.89
N ILE A 61 -10.23 -3.46 -29.88
CA ILE A 61 -9.45 -3.76 -28.67
C ILE A 61 -8.76 -2.49 -28.15
N LEU A 62 -8.21 -1.67 -29.06
CA LEU A 62 -7.59 -0.39 -28.69
C LEU A 62 -8.60 0.59 -28.07
N ARG A 63 -9.86 0.55 -28.53
CA ARG A 63 -10.95 1.40 -28.04
C ARG A 63 -11.35 1.04 -26.60
N CYS A 64 -11.57 -0.24 -26.32
CA CYS A 64 -11.90 -0.71 -24.97
C CYS A 64 -10.76 -0.44 -23.95
N TYR A 65 -9.50 -0.57 -24.37
CA TYR A 65 -8.35 -0.26 -23.52
C TYR A 65 -8.27 1.22 -23.16
N ASN A 66 -8.51 2.10 -24.14
CA ASN A 66 -8.49 3.55 -23.92
C ASN A 66 -9.65 4.01 -23.03
N ASP A 67 -10.85 3.45 -23.21
CA ASP A 67 -12.01 3.76 -22.36
C ASP A 67 -11.75 3.33 -20.90
N LEU A 68 -11.21 2.12 -20.70
CA LEU A 68 -10.88 1.63 -19.36
C LEU A 68 -9.81 2.51 -18.68
N ARG A 69 -8.77 2.90 -19.43
CA ARG A 69 -7.69 3.77 -18.93
C ARG A 69 -8.21 5.15 -18.52
N ASN A 70 -9.13 5.72 -19.30
CA ASN A 70 -9.74 7.02 -19.02
C ASN A 70 -10.64 6.95 -17.78
N THR A 71 -11.45 5.90 -17.63
CA THR A 71 -12.28 5.69 -16.44
C THR A 71 -11.42 5.61 -15.17
N TYR A 72 -10.36 4.81 -15.16
CA TYR A 72 -9.48 4.73 -13.98
C TYR A 72 -8.75 6.03 -13.69
N ARG A 73 -8.32 6.75 -14.73
CA ARG A 73 -7.67 8.05 -14.56
C ARG A 73 -8.63 9.03 -13.89
N ASN A 74 -9.87 9.12 -14.37
CA ASN A 74 -10.88 10.03 -13.83
C ASN A 74 -11.24 9.68 -12.39
N LEU A 75 -11.46 8.40 -12.08
CA LEU A 75 -11.71 7.96 -10.70
C LEU A 75 -10.53 8.23 -9.77
N THR A 76 -9.29 8.05 -10.28
CA THR A 76 -8.09 8.36 -9.48
C THR A 76 -7.98 9.85 -9.20
N LEU A 77 -8.26 10.69 -10.19
CA LEU A 77 -8.25 12.14 -9.99
C LEU A 77 -9.36 12.57 -9.04
N GLU A 78 -10.59 12.08 -9.23
CA GLU A 78 -11.71 12.33 -8.32
C GLU A 78 -11.33 11.96 -6.88
N PHE A 79 -10.89 10.71 -6.67
CA PHE A 79 -10.46 10.21 -5.37
C PHE A 79 -9.40 11.12 -4.75
N LEU A 80 -8.27 11.35 -5.44
CA LEU A 80 -7.17 12.15 -4.88
C LEU A 80 -7.56 13.61 -4.63
N SER A 81 -8.31 14.22 -5.54
CA SER A 81 -8.72 15.63 -5.45
C SER A 81 -9.73 15.89 -4.33
N SER A 82 -10.43 14.85 -3.88
CA SER A 82 -11.41 14.92 -2.80
C SER A 82 -10.95 14.23 -1.52
N PHE A 83 -9.76 13.62 -1.53
CA PHE A 83 -9.23 12.89 -0.38
C PHE A 83 -8.76 13.87 0.69
N ASP A 84 -9.44 13.83 1.82
CA ASP A 84 -9.08 14.55 3.02
C ASP A 84 -8.96 13.56 4.19
N TYR A 85 -7.94 13.77 5.00
CA TYR A 85 -7.69 12.96 6.18
C TYR A 85 -7.32 13.86 7.35
N ASP A 86 -8.16 13.82 8.38
CA ASP A 86 -8.00 14.55 9.62
C ASP A 86 -7.71 13.57 10.77
N LEU A 87 -6.47 13.61 11.26
CA LEU A 87 -6.01 12.78 12.38
C LEU A 87 -6.70 13.17 13.70
N TYR A 88 -7.18 14.40 13.83
CA TYR A 88 -7.75 14.93 15.08
C TYR A 88 -9.28 14.88 15.11
N SER A 89 -9.91 14.46 14.00
CA SER A 89 -11.34 14.23 13.94
C SER A 89 -11.72 12.93 14.65
N GLY A 90 -12.04 13.04 15.94
CA GLY A 90 -12.48 11.91 16.77
C GLY A 90 -11.32 11.11 17.39
N PRO A 91 -11.62 10.00 18.08
CA PRO A 91 -10.60 9.20 18.78
C PRO A 91 -9.63 8.46 17.84
N ASP A 92 -10.06 8.17 16.61
CA ASP A 92 -9.33 7.31 15.66
C ASP A 92 -8.99 8.03 14.33
N GLY A 93 -9.20 9.35 14.23
CA GLY A 93 -9.09 10.10 12.98
C GLY A 93 -10.14 9.69 11.92
N TYR A 94 -10.23 10.49 10.85
CA TYR A 94 -11.28 10.33 9.84
C TYR A 94 -10.80 10.65 8.43
N ALA A 95 -11.11 9.76 7.49
CA ALA A 95 -10.80 9.90 6.08
C ALA A 95 -12.08 10.08 5.27
N ALA A 96 -12.13 11.10 4.42
CA ALA A 96 -13.22 11.38 3.51
C ALA A 96 -12.71 11.47 2.07
N PHE A 97 -13.47 10.94 1.11
CA PHE A 97 -13.15 11.05 -0.31
C PHE A 97 -14.38 10.78 -1.18
N ARG A 98 -14.30 11.12 -2.46
CA ARG A 98 -15.35 10.87 -3.45
C ARG A 98 -14.91 9.82 -4.47
N LEU A 99 -15.83 8.91 -4.80
CA LEU A 99 -15.67 7.93 -5.88
C LEU A 99 -17.00 7.75 -6.61
N PHE A 100 -16.99 7.84 -7.95
CA PHE A 100 -18.19 7.73 -8.77
C PHE A 100 -19.27 8.77 -8.41
N GLY A 101 -18.87 9.98 -8.00
CA GLY A 101 -19.76 11.02 -7.52
C GLY A 101 -20.34 10.77 -6.13
N ILE A 102 -20.00 9.67 -5.47
CA ILE A 102 -20.49 9.30 -4.14
C ILE A 102 -19.43 9.66 -3.10
N GLU A 103 -19.84 10.35 -2.04
CA GLU A 103 -18.98 10.66 -0.90
C GLU A 103 -18.88 9.46 0.03
N TYR A 104 -17.65 9.18 0.44
CA TYR A 104 -17.28 8.11 1.34
C TYR A 104 -16.53 8.70 2.52
N SER A 105 -16.72 8.07 3.67
CA SER A 105 -16.23 8.59 4.92
C SER A 105 -16.00 7.44 5.89
N PHE A 106 -14.77 7.28 6.38
CA PHE A 106 -14.34 6.13 7.16
C PHE A 106 -13.43 6.58 8.32
N SER A 107 -13.66 6.01 9.50
CA SER A 107 -12.64 6.01 10.55
C SER A 107 -11.39 5.24 10.12
N GLN A 108 -10.24 5.46 10.76
CA GLN A 108 -9.02 4.69 10.48
C GLN A 108 -9.23 3.18 10.65
N LYS A 109 -10.04 2.79 11.65
CA LYS A 109 -10.41 1.39 11.86
C LYS A 109 -11.26 0.86 10.71
N GLU A 110 -12.33 1.55 10.32
CA GLU A 110 -13.18 1.08 9.22
C GLU A 110 -12.42 1.04 7.89
N PHE A 111 -11.53 2.00 7.65
CA PHE A 111 -10.66 2.01 6.47
C PHE A 111 -9.66 0.86 6.49
N GLY A 112 -9.08 0.55 7.67
CA GLY A 112 -8.25 -0.63 7.87
C GLY A 112 -9.00 -1.93 7.62
N ASP A 113 -10.19 -2.07 8.20
CA ASP A 113 -11.09 -3.22 8.05
C ASP A 113 -11.48 -3.42 6.57
N LEU A 114 -11.79 -2.33 5.86
CA LEU A 114 -12.11 -2.33 4.43
C LEU A 114 -10.99 -2.92 3.56
N LEU A 115 -9.73 -2.67 3.95
CA LEU A 115 -8.54 -3.15 3.25
C LEU A 115 -8.02 -4.49 3.78
N GLY A 116 -8.66 -5.04 4.81
CA GLY A 116 -8.22 -6.28 5.47
C GLY A 116 -6.98 -6.11 6.36
N PHE A 117 -6.63 -4.88 6.74
CA PHE A 117 -5.55 -4.63 7.69
C PHE A 117 -5.95 -5.04 9.11
N GLU A 118 -4.95 -5.32 9.94
CA GLU A 118 -5.19 -5.66 11.33
C GLU A 118 -5.53 -4.40 12.13
N THR A 119 -6.75 -4.38 12.66
CA THR A 119 -7.31 -3.31 13.49
C THR A 119 -7.52 -3.75 14.93
N THR A 120 -6.85 -4.83 15.34
CA THR A 120 -6.92 -5.33 16.72
C THR A 120 -6.41 -4.27 17.70
N PRO A 121 -6.95 -4.19 18.93
CA PRO A 121 -6.46 -3.26 19.95
C PRO A 121 -4.96 -3.35 20.22
N ASP A 122 -4.37 -4.53 19.98
CA ASP A 122 -2.93 -4.78 20.15
C ASP A 122 -2.08 -4.30 18.96
N ALA A 123 -2.71 -3.86 17.86
CA ALA A 123 -2.01 -3.39 16.68
C ALA A 123 -1.41 -2.01 16.94
N ILE A 124 -0.12 -1.83 16.61
CA ILE A 124 0.57 -0.58 16.86
C ILE A 124 0.09 0.46 15.83
N PRO A 125 -0.54 1.57 16.24
CA PRO A 125 -1.21 2.51 15.33
C PRO A 125 -0.25 3.49 14.67
N GLU A 126 0.87 3.78 15.32
CA GLU A 126 1.80 4.84 14.93
C GLU A 126 3.23 4.38 15.19
N THR A 127 4.18 4.91 14.43
CA THR A 127 5.60 4.75 14.76
C THR A 127 5.85 5.44 16.10
N PRO A 128 6.35 4.73 17.14
CA PRO A 128 6.70 5.36 18.39
C PRO A 128 7.73 6.46 18.16
N MET A 129 7.43 7.71 18.54
CA MET A 129 8.34 8.84 18.35
C MET A 129 9.71 8.60 19.00
N GLY A 130 10.75 8.46 18.16
CA GLY A 130 12.17 8.79 18.37
C GLY A 130 12.98 8.13 19.51
N TYR A 131 12.35 7.66 20.59
CA TYR A 131 13.06 7.26 21.82
C TYR A 131 12.84 5.80 22.24
N PHE A 132 11.75 5.16 21.81
CA PHE A 132 11.40 3.81 22.28
C PHE A 132 11.89 2.68 21.38
N LEU A 133 12.33 2.99 20.15
CA LEU A 133 12.81 1.97 19.21
C LEU A 133 14.32 1.72 19.31
N GLY A 134 15.09 2.62 19.94
CA GLY A 134 16.55 2.71 19.87
C GLY A 134 17.25 1.36 19.84
N LYS A 135 17.39 0.67 20.96
CA LYS A 135 18.27 -0.51 21.01
C LYS A 135 17.76 -1.74 20.25
N GLU A 136 16.46 -2.04 20.29
CA GLU A 136 15.92 -3.23 19.62
C GLU A 136 15.89 -3.05 18.10
N VAL A 137 15.49 -1.87 17.64
CA VAL A 137 15.47 -1.55 16.20
C VAL A 137 16.88 -1.32 15.68
N GLU A 138 17.76 -0.65 16.41
CA GLU A 138 19.18 -0.54 16.04
C GLU A 138 19.82 -1.93 15.92
N LYS A 139 19.56 -2.82 16.88
CA LYS A 139 20.05 -4.20 16.82
C LYS A 139 19.48 -4.94 15.62
N PHE A 140 18.16 -4.92 15.44
CA PHE A 140 17.50 -5.52 14.27
C PHE A 140 18.10 -4.98 12.97
N TRP A 141 18.30 -3.67 12.89
CA TRP A 141 18.86 -3.02 11.73
C TRP A 141 20.30 -3.45 11.47
N SER A 142 21.14 -3.47 12.51
CA SER A 142 22.51 -3.97 12.46
C SER A 142 22.55 -5.41 11.95
N ASP A 143 21.63 -6.26 12.42
CA ASP A 143 21.52 -7.66 12.03
C ASP A 143 21.18 -7.83 10.54
N ILE A 144 20.32 -6.98 9.97
CA ILE A 144 19.92 -7.08 8.55
C ILE A 144 20.82 -6.28 7.58
N SER A 145 21.58 -5.32 8.08
CA SER A 145 22.47 -4.43 7.30
C SER A 145 23.97 -4.73 7.44
N GLY A 146 24.36 -5.65 8.34
CA GLY A 146 25.75 -6.02 8.56
C GLY A 146 26.57 -5.00 9.36
N GLY A 147 25.93 -4.23 10.25
CA GLY A 147 26.60 -3.28 11.14
C GLY A 147 26.68 -1.84 10.62
N GLY A 148 25.64 -1.34 9.93
CA GLY A 148 25.58 0.04 9.44
C GLY A 148 25.34 1.11 10.53
N SER A 149 25.47 2.39 10.13
CA SER A 149 25.18 3.65 10.85
C SER A 149 24.18 3.55 12.00
N GLN A 150 24.48 4.25 13.11
CA GLN A 150 23.59 4.43 14.28
C GLN A 150 22.22 5.01 13.92
N ASP A 151 22.12 5.69 12.78
CA ASP A 151 20.87 6.17 12.21
C ASP A 151 20.48 5.33 10.99
N PRO A 152 19.48 4.43 11.13
CA PRO A 152 18.95 3.65 10.04
C PRO A 152 18.31 4.49 8.92
N SER A 153 17.81 5.69 9.22
CA SER A 153 17.12 6.55 8.23
C SER A 153 18.07 7.17 7.19
N MET A 154 19.36 7.21 7.51
CA MET A 154 20.42 7.62 6.57
C MET A 154 20.89 6.48 5.66
N GLN A 155 20.33 5.28 5.78
CA GLN A 155 20.78 4.13 5.01
C GLN A 155 19.91 3.87 3.78
N LEU A 156 20.57 3.38 2.73
CA LEU A 156 19.93 2.99 1.47
C LEU A 156 19.40 1.56 1.57
N SER A 157 18.30 1.28 0.86
CA SER A 157 17.71 -0.07 0.72
C SER A 157 18.71 -1.17 0.35
N ARG A 158 19.76 -0.83 -0.43
CA ARG A 158 20.84 -1.75 -0.81
C ARG A 158 21.70 -2.26 0.35
N ALA A 159 21.70 -1.57 1.49
CA ALA A 159 22.41 -1.99 2.69
C ALA A 159 21.81 -3.26 3.31
N ILE A 160 20.51 -3.51 3.10
CA ILE A 160 19.83 -4.72 3.60
C ILE A 160 20.38 -5.94 2.85
N HIS A 161 21.14 -6.80 3.53
CA HIS A 161 21.76 -7.98 2.90
C HIS A 161 20.75 -9.07 2.54
N ASN A 162 19.70 -9.23 3.35
CA ASN A 162 18.66 -10.21 3.08
C ASN A 162 17.73 -9.73 1.96
N PRO A 163 17.67 -10.43 0.81
CA PRO A 163 16.85 -9.99 -0.33
C PRO A 163 15.34 -9.96 0.00
N ALA A 164 14.85 -10.82 0.90
CA ALA A 164 13.44 -10.82 1.28
C ALA A 164 13.05 -9.52 1.99
N PHE A 165 13.85 -9.06 2.96
CA PHE A 165 13.63 -7.77 3.63
C PHE A 165 13.78 -6.61 2.66
N ARG A 166 14.75 -6.66 1.73
CA ARG A 166 14.92 -5.63 0.71
C ARG A 166 13.69 -5.49 -0.19
N TYR A 167 13.16 -6.60 -0.70
CA TYR A 167 11.94 -6.57 -1.51
C TYR A 167 10.72 -6.11 -0.71
N PHE A 168 10.61 -6.51 0.55
CA PHE A 168 9.53 -6.06 1.42
C PHE A 168 9.60 -4.54 1.63
N GLN A 169 10.77 -3.99 1.92
CA GLN A 169 10.99 -2.55 2.01
C GLN A 169 10.60 -1.83 0.73
N MET A 170 11.03 -2.33 -0.43
CA MET A 170 10.65 -1.74 -1.73
C MET A 170 9.14 -1.77 -1.96
N ILE A 171 8.47 -2.85 -1.55
CA ILE A 171 7.02 -2.92 -1.58
C ILE A 171 6.46 -1.83 -0.69
N LEU A 172 6.91 -1.66 0.56
CA LEU A 172 6.42 -0.59 1.44
C LEU A 172 6.61 0.81 0.84
N ALA A 173 7.84 1.14 0.42
CA ALA A 173 8.22 2.43 -0.12
C ALA A 173 7.40 2.83 -1.35
N HIS A 174 7.27 1.92 -2.31
CA HIS A 174 6.54 2.19 -3.54
C HIS A 174 5.02 2.01 -3.40
N SER A 175 4.57 1.33 -2.35
CA SER A 175 3.16 1.02 -2.16
C SER A 175 2.44 1.96 -1.23
N PHE A 176 2.88 1.97 0.02
CA PHE A 176 2.23 2.71 1.09
C PHE A 176 2.66 4.17 1.09
N LEU A 177 3.94 4.42 0.79
CA LEU A 177 4.54 5.76 0.86
C LEU A 177 4.62 6.47 -0.50
N GLY A 178 4.30 5.77 -1.59
CA GLY A 178 4.22 6.36 -2.93
C GLY A 178 5.54 6.93 -3.47
N ARG A 179 6.69 6.50 -2.95
CA ARG A 179 8.00 7.04 -3.33
C ARG A 179 8.37 6.65 -4.77
N PRO A 180 8.85 7.59 -5.61
CA PRO A 180 9.16 7.31 -7.02
C PRO A 180 10.52 6.65 -7.23
N ASP A 181 11.49 6.86 -6.33
CA ASP A 181 12.87 6.47 -6.53
C ASP A 181 13.19 5.03 -6.06
N VAL A 182 14.13 4.39 -6.76
CA VAL A 182 14.55 3.00 -6.51
C VAL A 182 15.67 2.92 -5.47
N GLU A 183 16.47 3.99 -5.35
CA GLU A 183 17.49 4.17 -4.31
C GLU A 183 16.96 5.10 -3.22
N THR A 184 15.98 4.64 -2.47
CA THR A 184 15.40 5.40 -1.37
C THR A 184 16.20 5.22 -0.09
N LEU A 185 16.47 6.33 0.58
CA LEU A 185 16.76 6.35 2.00
C LEU A 185 15.56 5.78 2.74
N LEU A 186 15.80 4.90 3.70
CA LEU A 186 14.72 4.34 4.48
C LEU A 186 14.08 5.40 5.37
N SER A 187 12.75 5.42 5.44
CA SER A 187 12.07 6.22 6.46
C SER A 187 12.00 5.45 7.77
N GLU A 188 11.86 6.17 8.89
CA GLU A 188 11.68 5.55 10.20
C GLU A 188 10.46 4.60 10.22
N GLU A 189 9.39 4.97 9.51
CA GLU A 189 8.19 4.14 9.35
C GLU A 189 8.47 2.85 8.59
N GLU A 190 9.28 2.88 7.51
CA GLU A 190 9.66 1.69 6.76
C GLU A 190 10.45 0.71 7.64
N ILE A 191 11.40 1.25 8.42
CA ILE A 191 12.22 0.48 9.35
C ILE A 191 11.37 -0.12 10.47
N PHE A 192 10.46 0.66 11.03
CA PHE A 192 9.52 0.22 12.05
C PHE A 192 8.61 -0.91 11.53
N GLN A 193 8.03 -0.75 10.34
CA GLN A 193 7.20 -1.78 9.72
C GLN A 193 7.97 -3.07 9.43
N LEU A 194 9.22 -2.96 8.96
CA LEU A 194 10.13 -4.11 8.79
C LEU A 194 10.39 -4.82 10.12
N PHE A 195 10.69 -4.06 11.18
CA PHE A 195 10.93 -4.59 12.52
C PHE A 195 9.71 -5.34 13.04
N CYS A 196 8.52 -4.72 12.99
CA CYS A 196 7.28 -5.37 13.41
C CYS A 196 6.97 -6.63 12.61
N ALA A 197 7.17 -6.60 11.29
CA ALA A 197 7.01 -7.77 10.44
C ALA A 197 7.96 -8.92 10.85
N SER A 198 9.23 -8.61 11.18
CA SER A 198 10.21 -9.61 11.64
C SER A 198 9.82 -10.27 12.96
N GLN A 199 9.14 -9.53 13.84
CA GLN A 199 8.70 -9.99 15.16
C GLN A 199 7.26 -10.50 15.17
N SER A 200 6.59 -10.59 14.01
CA SER A 200 5.16 -10.93 13.89
C SER A 200 4.25 -10.03 14.75
N ARG A 201 4.66 -8.78 14.99
CA ARG A 201 3.87 -7.79 15.73
C ARG A 201 2.83 -7.15 14.79
N PRO A 202 1.55 -7.09 15.20
CA PRO A 202 0.51 -6.44 14.41
C PRO A 202 0.77 -4.94 14.30
N VAL A 203 0.61 -4.40 13.09
CA VAL A 203 0.71 -2.97 12.78
C VAL A 203 -0.58 -2.55 12.12
N ALA A 204 -1.18 -1.45 12.57
CA ALA A 204 -2.37 -0.90 11.93
C ALA A 204 -1.97 -0.11 10.68
N CYS A 205 -1.61 -0.85 9.61
CA CYS A 205 -1.16 -0.31 8.32
C CYS A 205 -2.14 0.67 7.66
N GLY A 206 -3.42 0.64 8.07
CA GLY A 206 -4.43 1.60 7.62
C GLY A 206 -4.02 3.05 7.89
N ASN A 207 -3.44 3.32 9.06
CA ASN A 207 -3.00 4.67 9.42
C ASN A 207 -1.90 5.17 8.49
N PHE A 208 -0.85 4.36 8.34
CA PHE A 208 0.30 4.66 7.49
C PHE A 208 -0.12 4.93 6.04
N LEU A 209 -1.10 4.15 5.54
CA LEU A 209 -1.65 4.35 4.22
C LEU A 209 -2.44 5.66 4.13
N LEU A 210 -3.30 5.97 5.10
CA LEU A 210 -4.08 7.21 5.13
C LEU A 210 -3.18 8.44 5.17
N CYS A 211 -2.15 8.45 6.02
CA CYS A 211 -1.13 9.49 6.05
C CYS A 211 -0.42 9.65 4.70
N GLY A 212 -0.01 8.53 4.07
CA GLY A 212 0.61 8.53 2.75
C GLY A 212 -0.29 9.09 1.66
N LEU A 213 -1.57 8.70 1.66
CA LEU A 213 -2.58 9.20 0.71
C LEU A 213 -2.83 10.69 0.88
N ASN A 214 -2.88 11.19 2.11
CA ASN A 214 -3.05 12.62 2.41
C ASN A 214 -1.85 13.45 1.92
N GLY A 215 -0.63 12.94 2.11
CA GLY A 215 0.57 13.59 1.57
C GLY A 215 0.53 13.65 0.04
N VAL A 216 0.07 12.57 -0.60
CA VAL A 216 -0.02 12.50 -2.05
C VAL A 216 -1.16 13.37 -2.61
N SER A 217 -2.33 13.47 -1.96
CA SER A 217 -3.42 14.33 -2.40
C SER A 217 -3.03 15.81 -2.35
N ARG A 218 -2.32 16.22 -1.30
CA ARG A 218 -1.86 17.62 -1.14
C ARG A 218 -0.69 18.00 -2.04
N SER A 219 0.14 17.04 -2.45
CA SER A 219 1.27 17.30 -3.37
C SER A 219 0.86 17.61 -4.81
N SER A 220 -0.43 17.53 -5.15
CA SER A 220 -0.95 17.82 -6.50
C SER A 220 -1.50 19.24 -6.70
N GLU A 221 -1.39 20.11 -5.69
CA GLU A 221 -1.62 21.57 -5.80
C GLU A 221 -0.31 22.31 -6.13
#